data_AF-A0A7C5IJU6-F1
#
_entry.id   AF-A0A7C5IJU6-F1
#
_cell.length_a   1.000
_cell.length_b   1.000
_cell.length_c   1.000
_cell.angle_alpha   90.00
_cell.angle_beta   90.00
_cell.angle_gamma   90.00
#
_symmetry.space_group_name_H-M   'P 1'
#
loop_
_entity.id
_entity.type
_entity.pdbx_description
1 polymer ?
#
loop_
_entity_poly.entity_id
_entity_poly.type
_entity_poly.pdbx_seq_one_letter_code
_entity_poly.pdbx_strand_id
1 'polypeptide(L)'
;MTREEFAAQVADACEHLYDLVYLRTHPLLDLLVRSAGPEKKRARELHGILLEAINELDPGPQAPAGAQECRRHRLLMLRYVKGLAPQAVADQLILSLRHYFRVQSAALEDVAAILWDRYVERPPVTAAPTPDPGEDAALSRLELLRLEAARTVQADRFARLSDVVPGVLPLLAEMLRQHELQVRLQLAATLPGASVDRSLLRQMLLGLLGYLIESAQQGAL
;
A
#
# COMPACT_ATOMS: atom_id res chain seq x y z
N MET A 1 0.89 -22.37 13.11
CA MET A 1 1.83 -21.43 12.49
C MET A 1 2.78 -20.93 13.55
N THR A 2 4.08 -20.92 13.28
CA THR A 2 5.10 -20.36 14.19
C THR A 2 5.15 -18.84 14.06
N ARG A 3 5.84 -18.16 14.99
CA ARG A 3 6.01 -16.69 14.95
C ARG A 3 6.86 -16.25 13.74
N GLU A 4 7.85 -17.04 13.36
CA GLU A 4 8.70 -16.78 12.18
C GLU A 4 7.90 -16.94 10.87
N GLU A 5 7.11 -18.00 10.76
CA GLU A 5 6.19 -18.19 9.63
C GLU A 5 5.18 -17.05 9.54
N PHE A 6 4.65 -16.60 10.68
CA PHE A 6 3.75 -15.44 10.73
C PHE A 6 4.42 -14.17 10.23
N ALA A 7 5.65 -13.89 10.67
CA ALA A 7 6.39 -12.71 10.23
C ALA A 7 6.65 -12.74 8.71
N ALA A 8 6.97 -13.90 8.14
CA ALA A 8 7.11 -14.05 6.70
C ALA A 8 5.80 -13.76 5.95
N GLN A 9 4.67 -14.25 6.46
CA GLN A 9 3.34 -13.97 5.90
C GLN A 9 2.97 -12.47 6.01
N VAL A 10 3.35 -11.80 7.10
CA VAL A 10 3.12 -10.35 7.25
C VAL A 10 3.97 -9.55 6.27
N ALA A 11 5.23 -9.95 6.07
CA ALA A 11 6.10 -9.33 5.08
C ALA A 11 5.53 -9.45 3.66
N ASP A 12 5.07 -10.65 3.29
CA ASP A 12 4.46 -10.92 1.99
C ASP A 12 3.15 -10.14 1.79
N ALA A 13 2.28 -10.09 2.79
CA ALA A 13 1.06 -9.28 2.73
C ALA A 13 1.35 -7.77 2.62
N CYS A 14 2.40 -7.27 3.27
CA CYS A 14 2.83 -5.87 3.15
C CYS A 14 3.37 -5.55 1.75
N GLU A 15 4.10 -6.47 1.11
CA GLU A 15 4.55 -6.31 -0.27
C GLU A 15 3.36 -6.21 -1.25
N HIS A 16 2.28 -6.94 -0.95
CA HIS A 16 1.04 -6.95 -1.74
C HIS A 16 -0.07 -6.08 -1.13
N LEU A 17 0.28 -5.07 -0.33
CA LEU A 17 -0.67 -4.33 0.51
C LEU A 17 -1.88 -3.78 -0.26
N TYR A 18 -1.70 -3.32 -1.50
CA TYR A 18 -2.77 -2.76 -2.32
C TYR A 18 -3.36 -3.75 -3.36
N ASP A 19 -2.82 -4.96 -3.44
CA ASP A 19 -3.40 -6.02 -4.27
C ASP A 19 -4.51 -6.75 -3.50
N LEU A 20 -5.70 -6.15 -3.54
CA LEU A 20 -6.90 -6.72 -2.90
C LEU A 20 -7.36 -8.04 -3.54
N VAL A 21 -6.80 -8.46 -4.67
CA VAL A 21 -7.08 -9.78 -5.25
C VAL A 21 -6.18 -10.81 -4.57
N TYR A 22 -4.88 -10.52 -4.46
CA TYR A 22 -3.91 -11.34 -3.73
C TYR A 22 -4.30 -11.53 -2.26
N LEU A 23 -4.70 -10.44 -1.59
CA LEU A 23 -5.07 -10.50 -0.16
C LEU A 23 -6.29 -11.39 0.12
N ARG A 24 -7.17 -11.66 -0.85
CA ARG A 24 -8.35 -12.53 -0.66
C ARG A 24 -7.98 -13.98 -0.41
N THR A 25 -6.88 -14.43 -1.00
CA THR A 25 -6.40 -15.80 -0.89
C THR A 25 -5.26 -15.93 0.11
N HIS A 26 -4.92 -14.85 0.81
CA HIS A 26 -3.76 -14.80 1.67
C HIS A 26 -4.01 -15.54 3.01
N PRO A 27 -3.06 -16.34 3.52
CA PRO A 27 -3.23 -17.10 4.77
C PRO A 27 -3.57 -16.26 5.99
N LEU A 28 -3.13 -15.00 6.05
CA LEU A 28 -3.45 -14.07 7.14
C LEU A 28 -4.93 -13.66 7.18
N LEU A 29 -5.69 -13.86 6.10
CA LEU A 29 -7.10 -13.51 6.07
C LEU A 29 -7.87 -14.27 7.16
N ASP A 30 -7.67 -15.58 7.26
CA ASP A 30 -8.39 -16.41 8.24
C ASP A 30 -7.87 -16.27 9.67
N LEU A 31 -6.64 -15.77 9.82
CA LEU A 31 -6.02 -15.56 11.13
C LEU A 31 -6.41 -14.21 11.74
N LEU A 32 -6.46 -13.16 10.93
CA LEU A 32 -6.64 -11.78 11.40
C LEU A 32 -8.06 -11.24 11.19
N VAL A 33 -8.78 -11.73 10.18
CA VAL A 33 -10.12 -11.23 9.82
C VAL A 33 -11.21 -12.15 10.34
N ARG A 34 -11.96 -11.66 11.34
CA ARG A 34 -13.02 -12.41 12.02
C ARG A 34 -14.38 -12.26 11.36
N SER A 35 -14.59 -11.16 10.63
CA SER A 35 -15.89 -10.92 10.01
C SER A 35 -16.20 -12.02 9.00
N ALA A 36 -17.39 -12.61 9.17
CA ALA A 36 -17.97 -13.43 8.12
C ALA A 36 -18.46 -12.50 7.00
N GLY A 37 -18.20 -12.88 5.76
CA GLY A 37 -18.65 -12.09 4.62
C GLY A 37 -17.90 -12.40 3.34
N PRO A 38 -18.24 -11.70 2.25
CA PRO A 38 -17.55 -11.88 0.98
C PRO A 38 -16.04 -11.64 1.14
N GLU A 39 -15.23 -12.47 0.49
CA GLU A 39 -13.76 -12.39 0.54
C GLU A 39 -13.23 -10.98 0.22
N LYS A 40 -13.91 -10.25 -0.67
CA LYS A 40 -13.59 -8.85 -0.99
C LYS A 40 -13.70 -7.91 0.23
N LYS A 41 -14.70 -8.09 1.09
CA LYS A 41 -14.84 -7.30 2.34
C LYS A 41 -13.73 -7.69 3.31
N ARG A 42 -13.50 -9.00 3.47
CA ARG A 42 -12.45 -9.54 4.34
C ARG A 42 -11.05 -9.07 3.92
N ALA A 43 -10.73 -9.04 2.63
CA ALA A 43 -9.44 -8.57 2.12
C ALA A 43 -9.22 -7.07 2.35
N ARG A 44 -10.28 -6.26 2.33
CA ARG A 44 -10.21 -4.83 2.71
C ARG A 44 -9.98 -4.66 4.20
N GLU A 45 -10.58 -5.51 5.02
CA GLU A 45 -10.34 -5.53 6.47
C GLU A 45 -8.90 -5.93 6.78
N LEU A 46 -8.37 -6.98 6.13
CA LEU A 46 -6.96 -7.35 6.23
C LEU A 46 -6.04 -6.20 5.83
N HIS A 47 -6.33 -5.52 4.72
CA HIS A 47 -5.60 -4.33 4.31
C HIS A 47 -5.61 -3.23 5.39
N GLY A 48 -6.78 -2.96 5.99
CA GLY A 48 -6.93 -2.00 7.09
C GLY A 48 -6.10 -2.38 8.31
N ILE A 49 -6.16 -3.65 8.73
CA ILE A 49 -5.39 -4.20 9.86
C ILE A 49 -3.87 -4.00 9.65
N LEU A 50 -3.37 -4.28 8.44
CA LEU A 50 -1.95 -4.08 8.10
C LEU A 50 -1.56 -2.60 8.16
N LEU A 51 -2.39 -1.70 7.62
CA LEU A 51 -2.14 -0.26 7.68
C LEU A 51 -2.16 0.26 9.12
N GLU A 52 -3.11 -0.18 9.94
CA GLU A 52 -3.18 0.19 11.35
C GLU A 52 -1.94 -0.26 12.12
N ALA A 53 -1.48 -1.48 11.90
CA ALA A 53 -0.26 -1.99 12.55
C ALA A 53 1.00 -1.22 12.10
N ILE A 54 1.08 -0.81 10.84
CA ILE A 54 2.17 0.07 10.36
C ILE A 54 2.09 1.45 11.04
N ASN A 55 0.90 2.02 11.17
CA ASN A 55 0.71 3.33 11.80
C ASN A 55 0.97 3.30 13.31
N GLU A 56 0.71 2.18 13.99
CA GLU A 56 1.00 2.02 15.42
C GLU A 56 2.49 2.07 15.75
N LEU A 57 3.35 1.79 14.77
CA LEU A 57 4.80 1.98 14.91
C LEU A 57 5.21 3.46 14.93
N ASP A 58 4.30 4.39 14.67
CA ASP A 58 4.59 5.81 14.82
C ASP A 58 4.86 6.13 16.30
N PRO A 59 6.10 6.48 16.69
CA PRO A 59 6.41 6.79 18.08
C PRO A 59 5.79 8.13 18.53
N GLY A 60 5.11 8.84 17.64
CA GLY A 60 4.35 10.03 17.92
C GLY A 60 5.19 11.32 17.91
N PRO A 61 4.55 12.49 18.09
CA PRO A 61 5.18 13.79 17.87
C PRO A 61 6.24 14.16 18.93
N GLN A 62 6.29 13.44 20.06
CA GLN A 62 7.25 13.68 21.14
C GLN A 62 8.55 12.90 20.95
N ALA A 63 8.59 11.96 20.00
CA ALA A 63 9.77 11.15 19.74
C ALA A 63 10.85 11.97 19.02
N PRO A 64 12.14 11.83 19.38
CA PRO A 64 13.23 12.47 18.65
C PRO A 64 13.20 12.05 17.17
N ALA A 65 13.34 13.01 16.26
CA ALA A 65 13.30 12.74 14.81
C ALA A 65 14.39 11.74 14.34
N GLY A 66 15.46 11.55 15.13
CA GLY A 66 16.53 10.59 14.89
C GLY A 66 16.33 9.21 15.54
N ALA A 67 15.23 9.00 16.27
CA ALA A 67 14.94 7.73 16.94
C ALA A 67 14.82 6.59 15.91
N GLN A 68 15.26 5.40 16.30
CA GLN A 68 15.28 4.23 15.42
C GLN A 68 13.86 3.83 14.99
N GLU A 69 12.92 4.04 15.90
CA GLU A 69 11.48 3.82 15.78
C GLU A 69 10.89 4.74 14.70
N CYS A 70 11.22 6.05 14.75
CA CYS A 70 10.85 7.02 13.72
C CYS A 70 11.32 6.57 12.32
N ARG A 71 12.55 6.04 12.25
CA ARG A 71 13.14 5.58 10.98
C ARG A 71 12.46 4.32 10.45
N ARG A 72 12.13 3.36 11.31
CA ARG A 72 11.42 2.12 10.93
C ARG A 72 10.02 2.43 10.40
N HIS A 73 9.22 3.19 11.16
CA HIS A 73 7.91 3.64 10.71
C HIS A 73 8.00 4.39 9.37
N ARG A 74 8.95 5.33 9.25
CA ARG A 74 9.12 6.09 8.00
C ARG A 74 9.50 5.20 6.81
N LEU A 75 10.33 4.18 7.01
CA LEU A 75 10.68 3.22 5.97
C LEU A 75 9.44 2.49 5.47
N LEU A 76 8.61 1.95 6.37
CA LEU A 76 7.39 1.23 6.01
C LEU A 76 6.41 2.12 5.26
N MET A 77 6.23 3.36 5.71
CA MET A 77 5.38 4.34 5.04
C MET A 77 5.87 4.68 3.62
N LEU A 78 7.19 4.84 3.43
CA LEU A 78 7.76 5.12 2.12
C LEU A 78 7.68 3.89 1.19
N ARG A 79 7.98 2.70 1.70
CA ARG A 79 8.08 1.48 0.90
C ARG A 79 6.72 0.89 0.54
N TYR A 80 5.82 0.74 1.52
CA TYR A 80 4.58 -0.02 1.36
C TYR A 80 3.37 0.87 1.15
N VAL A 81 3.25 1.98 1.88
CA VAL A 81 2.10 2.90 1.73
C VAL A 81 2.27 3.81 0.51
N LYS A 82 3.48 4.35 0.30
CA LYS A 82 3.79 5.24 -0.84
C LYS A 82 4.32 4.50 -2.07
N GLY A 83 4.57 3.19 -1.96
CA GLY A 83 5.00 2.34 -3.07
C GLY A 83 6.34 2.74 -3.69
N LEU A 84 7.27 3.32 -2.92
CA LEU A 84 8.60 3.65 -3.44
C LEU A 84 9.47 2.39 -3.54
N ALA A 85 10.28 2.32 -4.60
CA ALA A 85 11.27 1.26 -4.75
C ALA A 85 12.35 1.33 -3.64
N PRO A 86 12.96 0.20 -3.25
CA PRO A 86 13.99 0.13 -2.20
C PRO A 86 15.08 1.21 -2.28
N GLN A 87 15.64 1.44 -3.48
CA GLN A 87 16.69 2.44 -3.69
C GLN A 87 16.20 3.86 -3.36
N ALA A 88 15.00 4.24 -3.82
CA ALA A 88 14.44 5.57 -3.57
C ALA A 88 14.15 5.80 -2.07
N VAL A 89 13.75 4.75 -1.34
CA VAL A 89 13.58 4.83 0.11
C VAL A 89 14.93 4.98 0.81
N ALA A 90 15.92 4.20 0.41
CA ALA A 90 17.28 4.26 0.96
C ALA A 90 17.89 5.66 0.78
N ASP A 91 17.75 6.25 -0.40
CA ASP A 91 18.24 7.60 -0.70
C ASP A 91 17.54 8.65 0.17
N GLN A 92 16.20 8.59 0.32
CA GLN A 92 15.44 9.53 1.16
C GLN A 92 15.76 9.42 2.65
N LEU A 93 16.14 8.23 3.11
CA LEU A 93 16.49 7.98 4.51
C LEU A 93 18.01 8.09 4.77
N ILE A 94 18.80 8.43 3.74
CA ILE A 94 20.26 8.51 3.81
C ILE A 94 20.85 7.18 4.34
N LEU A 95 20.42 6.07 3.74
CA LEU A 95 20.84 4.71 4.08
C LEU A 95 21.53 4.06 2.88
N SER A 96 22.52 3.21 3.14
CA SER A 96 22.95 2.24 2.14
C SER A 96 21.88 1.16 1.94
N LEU A 97 21.84 0.52 0.76
CA LEU A 97 20.88 -0.58 0.49
C LEU A 97 20.99 -1.71 1.52
N ARG A 98 22.21 -2.09 1.93
CA ARG A 98 22.41 -3.11 2.97
C ARG A 98 21.76 -2.69 4.29
N HIS A 99 21.90 -1.42 4.67
CA HIS A 99 21.28 -0.92 5.88
C HIS A 99 19.76 -0.84 5.73
N TYR A 100 19.26 -0.44 4.57
CA TYR A 100 17.83 -0.43 4.23
C TYR A 100 17.20 -1.81 4.47
N PHE A 101 17.75 -2.89 3.89
CA PHE A 101 17.17 -4.23 4.06
C PHE A 101 17.19 -4.70 5.51
N ARG A 102 18.24 -4.36 6.28
CA ARG A 102 18.28 -4.65 7.72
C ARG A 102 17.20 -3.92 8.50
N VAL A 103 16.97 -2.64 8.22
CA VAL A 103 15.92 -1.84 8.87
C VAL A 103 14.53 -2.31 8.43
N GLN A 104 14.37 -2.68 7.16
CA GLN A 104 13.12 -3.22 6.62
C GLN A 104 12.72 -4.53 7.31
N SER A 105 13.65 -5.49 7.45
CA SER A 105 13.40 -6.75 8.16
C SER A 105 12.94 -6.48 9.59
N ALA A 106 13.71 -5.69 10.34
CA ALA A 106 13.38 -5.37 11.73
C ALA A 106 12.04 -4.64 11.87
N ALA A 107 11.72 -3.73 10.94
CA ALA A 107 10.44 -3.01 10.96
C ALA A 107 9.25 -3.93 10.66
N LEU A 108 9.40 -4.88 9.73
CA LEU A 108 8.36 -5.88 9.45
C LEU A 108 8.19 -6.88 10.60
N GLU A 109 9.29 -7.24 11.29
CA GLU A 109 9.24 -8.04 12.52
C GLU A 109 8.46 -7.32 13.63
N ASP A 110 8.61 -6.00 13.77
CA ASP A 110 7.84 -5.21 14.73
C ASP A 110 6.33 -5.22 14.39
N VAL A 111 5.98 -5.04 13.10
CA VAL A 111 4.57 -5.16 12.63
C VAL A 111 4.03 -6.56 12.94
N ALA A 112 4.82 -7.59 12.65
CA ALA A 112 4.44 -8.97 12.92
C ALA A 112 4.25 -9.23 14.41
N ALA A 113 5.06 -8.64 15.29
CA ALA A 113 4.91 -8.74 16.73
C ALA A 113 3.58 -8.12 17.20
N ILE A 114 3.27 -6.89 16.77
CA ILE A 114 2.01 -6.21 17.07
C ILE A 114 0.80 -7.08 16.67
N LEU A 115 0.84 -7.63 15.46
CA LEU A 115 -0.27 -8.45 14.96
C LEU A 115 -0.33 -9.83 15.62
N TRP A 116 0.82 -10.41 15.97
CA TRP A 116 0.89 -11.69 16.66
C TRP A 116 0.28 -11.60 18.05
N ASP A 117 0.57 -10.55 18.83
CA ASP A 117 0.01 -10.38 20.16
C ASP A 117 -1.52 -10.21 20.09
N ARG A 118 -2.01 -9.41 19.13
CA ARG A 118 -3.46 -9.26 18.85
C ARG A 118 -4.13 -10.57 18.42
N TYR A 119 -3.40 -11.44 17.72
CA TYR A 119 -3.87 -12.76 17.30
C TYR A 119 -3.89 -13.76 18.47
N VAL A 120 -2.85 -13.78 19.30
CA VAL A 120 -2.66 -14.75 20.40
C VAL A 120 -3.46 -14.40 21.66
N GLU A 121 -3.52 -13.12 22.05
CA GLU A 121 -4.20 -12.69 23.29
C GLU A 121 -5.73 -12.78 23.22
N ARG A 122 -6.27 -13.17 22.06
CA ARG A 122 -7.70 -13.03 21.78
C ARG A 122 -8.36 -14.41 21.75
N PRO A 123 -9.04 -14.85 22.83
CA PRO A 123 -9.66 -16.17 22.90
C PRO A 123 -10.70 -16.36 21.78
N PRO A 124 -10.98 -17.62 21.38
CA PRO A 124 -12.03 -17.92 20.43
C PRO A 124 -13.36 -17.50 21.06
N VAL A 125 -13.92 -16.37 20.62
CA VAL A 125 -15.23 -15.92 21.06
C VAL A 125 -16.25 -16.88 20.47
N THR A 126 -16.86 -17.68 21.36
CA THR A 126 -18.09 -18.43 21.10
C THR A 126 -19.12 -17.45 20.54
N ALA A 127 -19.73 -17.83 19.40
CA ALA A 127 -20.67 -17.02 18.64
C ALA A 127 -21.64 -16.20 19.52
N ALA A 128 -21.58 -14.88 19.39
CA ALA A 128 -22.54 -13.92 19.93
C ALA A 128 -22.87 -12.90 18.81
N PRO A 129 -24.04 -12.24 18.88
CA PRO A 129 -24.97 -12.12 17.76
C PRO A 129 -24.48 -11.19 16.64
N THR A 130 -24.92 -11.51 15.42
CA THR A 130 -24.76 -10.69 14.21
C THR A 130 -25.07 -9.22 14.50
N PRO A 131 -24.13 -8.28 14.22
CA PRO A 131 -24.39 -6.86 14.35
C PRO A 131 -25.40 -6.41 13.30
N ASP A 132 -26.21 -5.42 13.68
CA ASP A 132 -27.26 -4.83 12.85
C ASP A 132 -26.64 -4.19 11.59
N PRO A 133 -27.09 -4.50 10.35
CA PRO A 133 -26.54 -3.94 9.12
C PRO A 133 -26.50 -2.41 9.04
N GLY A 134 -27.22 -1.70 9.92
CA GLY A 134 -27.17 -0.23 10.04
C GLY A 134 -25.90 0.33 10.70
N GLU A 135 -25.30 -0.37 11.68
CA GLU A 135 -24.09 0.11 12.38
C GLU A 135 -22.83 -0.07 11.54
N ASP A 136 -22.75 -1.16 10.78
CA ASP A 136 -21.65 -1.45 9.84
C ASP A 136 -21.53 -0.38 8.75
N ALA A 137 -22.67 0.15 8.28
CA ALA A 137 -22.71 1.24 7.30
C ALA A 137 -22.29 2.58 7.90
N ALA A 138 -22.65 2.85 9.16
CA ALA A 138 -22.26 4.06 9.87
C ALA A 138 -20.77 4.07 10.26
N LEU A 139 -20.24 2.93 10.73
CA LEU A 139 -18.81 2.72 10.97
C LEU A 139 -18.02 2.83 9.67
N SER A 140 -18.47 2.16 8.60
CA SER A 140 -17.84 2.29 7.26
C SER A 140 -17.87 3.73 6.75
N ARG A 141 -18.95 4.49 7.00
CA ARG A 141 -19.06 5.91 6.62
C ARG A 141 -18.11 6.79 7.44
N LEU A 142 -17.98 6.53 8.73
CA LEU A 142 -17.10 7.27 9.63
C LEU A 142 -15.63 6.95 9.34
N GLU A 143 -15.30 5.71 9.01
CA GLU A 143 -13.98 5.28 8.52
C GLU A 143 -13.68 5.91 7.16
N LEU A 144 -14.64 5.93 6.23
CA LEU A 144 -14.51 6.66 4.96
C LEU A 144 -14.27 8.15 5.18
N LEU A 145 -14.98 8.78 6.11
CA LEU A 145 -14.76 10.19 6.47
C LEU A 145 -13.39 10.40 7.12
N ARG A 146 -12.90 9.47 7.95
CA ARG A 146 -11.53 9.51 8.50
C ARG A 146 -10.47 9.32 7.43
N LEU A 147 -10.68 8.41 6.48
CA LEU A 147 -9.83 8.19 5.32
C LEU A 147 -9.84 9.41 4.38
N GLU A 148 -10.99 10.03 4.15
CA GLU A 148 -11.12 11.26 3.39
C GLU A 148 -10.44 12.43 4.11
N ALA A 149 -10.60 12.57 5.43
CA ALA A 149 -9.91 13.58 6.22
C ALA A 149 -8.39 13.38 6.20
N ALA A 150 -7.91 12.14 6.37
CA ALA A 150 -6.50 11.79 6.26
C ALA A 150 -5.95 12.05 4.84
N ARG A 151 -6.75 11.76 3.81
CA ARG A 151 -6.45 12.12 2.41
C ARG A 151 -6.44 13.62 2.21
N THR A 152 -7.33 14.38 2.82
CA THR A 152 -7.43 15.84 2.65
C THR A 152 -6.23 16.54 3.31
N VAL A 153 -5.78 16.03 4.46
CA VAL A 153 -4.53 16.47 5.11
C VAL A 153 -3.28 16.10 4.27
N GLN A 154 -3.36 15.06 3.42
CA GLN A 154 -2.28 14.65 2.51
C GLN A 154 -2.39 15.22 1.09
N ALA A 155 -3.58 15.67 0.66
CA ALA A 155 -3.90 16.13 -0.69
C ALA A 155 -3.29 17.50 -1.03
N ASP A 156 -2.69 18.17 -0.04
CA ASP A 156 -1.91 19.40 -0.25
C ASP A 156 -0.51 19.12 -0.85
N ARG A 157 -0.36 18.02 -1.61
CA ARG A 157 0.91 17.58 -2.21
C ARG A 157 0.74 17.38 -3.71
N PHE A 158 1.14 18.40 -4.46
CA PHE A 158 1.30 18.40 -5.91
C PHE A 158 2.10 17.16 -6.39
N ALA A 159 1.52 16.35 -7.27
CA ALA A 159 2.25 15.30 -7.98
C ALA A 159 2.82 15.87 -9.29
N ARG A 160 4.11 15.65 -9.54
CA ARG A 160 4.74 16.00 -10.83
C ARG A 160 4.68 14.80 -11.76
N LEU A 161 4.28 15.01 -13.01
CA LEU A 161 4.22 13.96 -14.04
C LEU A 161 5.56 13.21 -14.17
N SER A 162 6.67 13.93 -14.03
CA SER A 162 8.04 13.39 -14.04
C SER A 162 8.27 12.25 -13.05
N ASP A 163 7.55 12.24 -11.92
CA ASP A 163 7.79 11.31 -10.82
C ASP A 163 6.89 10.07 -10.92
N VAL A 164 5.92 10.08 -11.84
CA VAL A 164 4.92 9.01 -12.03
C VAL A 164 5.22 8.19 -13.27
N VAL A 165 5.62 8.84 -14.36
CA VAL A 165 5.92 8.21 -15.64
C VAL A 165 6.96 7.07 -15.53
N PRO A 166 8.08 7.22 -14.79
CA PRO A 166 9.08 6.15 -14.67
C PRO A 166 8.55 4.86 -14.03
N GLY A 167 7.51 4.95 -13.19
CA GLY A 167 6.90 3.80 -12.53
C GLY A 167 5.78 3.14 -13.34
N VAL A 168 5.31 3.79 -14.40
CA VAL A 168 4.24 3.29 -15.29
C VAL A 168 4.82 2.58 -16.50
N LEU A 169 5.91 3.11 -17.07
CA LEU A 169 6.53 2.57 -18.28
C LEU A 169 6.93 1.08 -18.19
N PRO A 170 7.55 0.59 -17.10
CA PRO A 170 7.94 -0.82 -17.02
C PRO A 170 6.74 -1.77 -16.99
N LEU A 171 5.60 -1.30 -16.48
CA LEU A 171 4.36 -2.09 -16.40
C LEU A 171 3.68 -2.21 -17.76
N LEU A 172 3.90 -1.23 -18.63
CA LEU A 172 3.43 -1.25 -20.02
C LEU A 172 4.47 -1.86 -20.96
N ALA A 173 5.73 -2.05 -20.53
CA ALA A 173 6.81 -2.55 -21.37
C ALA A 173 6.50 -3.93 -21.95
N GLU A 174 5.89 -4.83 -21.17
CA GLU A 174 5.53 -6.15 -21.67
C GLU A 174 4.38 -6.09 -22.68
N MET A 175 3.37 -5.24 -22.47
CA MET A 175 2.29 -5.02 -23.44
C MET A 175 2.80 -4.38 -24.74
N LEU A 176 3.71 -3.41 -24.64
CA LEU A 176 4.33 -2.76 -25.80
C LEU A 176 5.19 -3.74 -26.61
N ARG A 177 5.91 -4.64 -25.93
CA ARG A 177 6.75 -5.65 -26.55
C ARG A 177 5.92 -6.72 -27.27
N GLN A 178 4.79 -7.14 -26.67
CA GLN A 178 3.86 -8.08 -27.30
C GLN A 178 3.17 -7.51 -28.55
N HIS A 179 3.10 -6.18 -28.66
CA HIS A 179 2.43 -5.49 -29.75
C HIS A 179 3.37 -4.75 -30.70
N GLU A 180 4.70 -4.93 -30.56
CA GLU A 180 5.75 -4.27 -31.36
C GLU A 180 5.66 -2.74 -31.42
N LEU A 181 5.05 -2.10 -30.41
CA LEU A 181 4.84 -0.66 -30.36
C LEU A 181 6.01 0.06 -29.68
N GLN A 182 6.42 1.21 -30.22
CA GLN A 182 7.43 2.07 -29.62
C GLN A 182 6.79 3.27 -28.91
N VAL A 183 7.10 3.45 -27.62
CA VAL A 183 6.68 4.63 -26.86
C VAL A 183 7.79 5.67 -26.86
N ARG A 184 7.53 6.85 -27.43
CA ARG A 184 8.36 8.05 -27.27
C ARG A 184 7.74 8.98 -26.26
N LEU A 185 8.44 9.20 -25.15
CA LEU A 185 8.07 10.20 -24.16
C LEU A 185 8.78 11.52 -24.46
N GLN A 186 7.98 12.54 -24.78
CA GLN A 186 8.43 13.92 -24.81
C GLN A 186 7.77 14.67 -23.65
N LEU A 187 8.52 14.87 -22.57
CA LEU A 187 8.11 15.68 -21.42
C LEU A 187 8.86 17.01 -21.48
N ALA A 188 8.13 18.13 -21.41
CA ALA A 188 8.77 19.43 -21.25
C ALA A 188 9.42 19.52 -19.86
N ALA A 189 10.65 20.06 -19.78
CA ALA A 189 11.42 20.13 -18.53
C ALA A 189 10.74 20.96 -17.42
N THR A 190 9.74 21.77 -17.76
CA THR A 190 9.03 22.69 -16.85
C THR A 190 7.52 22.45 -16.88
N LEU A 191 7.08 21.23 -16.56
CA LEU A 191 5.66 20.96 -16.35
C LEU A 191 5.24 21.39 -14.93
N PRO A 192 4.20 22.23 -14.78
CA PRO A 192 3.69 22.59 -13.46
C PRO A 192 3.18 21.34 -12.72
N GLY A 193 3.37 21.29 -11.40
CA GLY A 193 2.84 20.21 -10.57
C GLY A 193 1.32 20.16 -10.66
N ALA A 194 0.76 19.00 -10.98
CA ALA A 194 -0.67 18.83 -11.02
C ALA A 194 -1.18 18.65 -9.58
N SER A 195 -2.27 19.35 -9.23
CA SER A 195 -2.99 19.15 -7.98
C SER A 195 -3.83 17.87 -8.06
N VAL A 196 -3.16 16.74 -8.23
CA VAL A 196 -3.77 15.42 -8.39
C VAL A 196 -2.94 14.43 -7.57
N ASP A 197 -3.63 13.55 -6.85
CA ASP A 197 -3.01 12.47 -6.09
C ASP A 197 -2.14 11.58 -7.02
N ARG A 198 -0.92 11.26 -6.58
CA ARG A 198 0.05 10.49 -7.37
C ARG A 198 -0.48 9.11 -7.80
N SER A 199 -1.26 8.46 -6.94
CA SER A 199 -1.84 7.15 -7.22
C SER A 199 -2.98 7.26 -8.24
N LEU A 200 -3.81 8.30 -8.14
CA LEU A 200 -4.84 8.60 -9.14
C LEU A 200 -4.21 8.92 -10.50
N LEU A 201 -3.18 9.78 -10.52
CA LEU A 201 -2.45 10.11 -11.74
C LEU A 201 -1.82 8.86 -12.38
N ARG A 202 -1.25 7.97 -11.58
CA ARG A 202 -0.71 6.68 -12.05
C ARG A 202 -1.79 5.79 -12.65
N GLN A 203 -2.94 5.66 -11.98
CA GLN A 203 -4.06 4.85 -12.47
C GLN A 203 -4.67 5.42 -13.75
N MET A 204 -4.83 6.74 -13.83
CA MET A 204 -5.29 7.42 -15.04
C MET A 204 -4.33 7.19 -16.21
N LEU A 205 -3.02 7.30 -15.99
CA LEU A 205 -2.01 7.06 -17.03
C LEU A 205 -1.99 5.60 -17.49
N LEU A 206 -2.06 4.63 -16.57
CA LEU A 206 -2.12 3.21 -16.93
C LEU A 206 -3.37 2.88 -17.73
N GLY A 207 -4.54 3.36 -17.30
CA GLY A 207 -5.80 3.13 -18.01
C GLY A 207 -5.82 3.78 -19.39
N LEU A 208 -5.38 5.03 -19.50
CA LEU A 208 -5.35 5.77 -20.77
C LEU A 208 -4.34 5.14 -21.76
N LEU A 209 -3.12 4.85 -21.30
CA LEU A 209 -2.09 4.27 -22.17
C LEU A 209 -2.41 2.82 -22.55
N GLY A 210 -2.95 2.01 -21.63
CA GLY A 210 -3.42 0.67 -21.94
C GLY A 210 -4.52 0.68 -23.00
N TYR A 211 -5.52 1.56 -22.84
CA TYR A 211 -6.58 1.75 -23.83
C TYR A 211 -6.05 2.19 -25.20
N LEU A 212 -5.08 3.12 -25.24
CA LEU A 212 -4.48 3.58 -26.50
C LEU A 212 -3.67 2.48 -27.20
N ILE A 213 -2.96 1.63 -26.44
CA ILE A 213 -2.22 0.48 -26.97
C ILE A 213 -3.18 -0.54 -27.60
N GLU A 214 -4.29 -0.87 -26.91
CA GLU A 214 -5.31 -1.78 -27.42
C GLU A 214 -6.06 -1.19 -28.63
N SER A 215 -6.33 0.11 -28.62
CA SER A 215 -7.07 0.80 -29.70
C SER A 215 -6.23 0.97 -30.97
N ALA A 216 -4.92 1.16 -30.85
CA ALA A 216 -4.00 1.24 -31.99
C ALA A 216 -3.94 -0.06 -32.82
N GLN A 217 -4.38 -1.19 -32.25
CA GLN A 217 -4.55 -2.45 -32.99
C GLN A 217 -5.85 -2.50 -33.80
N GLN A 218 -6.92 -1.84 -33.32
CA GLN A 218 -8.26 -1.96 -33.90
C GLN A 218 -8.54 -0.92 -35.01
N GLY A 219 -7.72 0.11 -35.12
CA GLY A 219 -7.79 1.08 -36.20
C GLY A 219 -6.51 1.89 -36.28
N ALA A 220 -5.94 1.97 -37.48
CA ALA A 220 -4.77 2.78 -37.78
C ALA A 220 -4.87 4.20 -37.21
N LEU A 221 -3.80 4.65 -36.57
CA LEU A 221 -3.45 6.07 -36.41
C LEU A 221 -2.18 6.32 -37.21
#